data_AF-A0A1J4ZZB4-F1
#
_entry.id   AF-A0A1J4ZZB4-F1
#
_cell.length_a   1.000
_cell.length_b   1.000
_cell.length_c   1.000
_cell.angle_alpha   90.00
_cell.angle_beta   90.00
_cell.angle_gamma   90.00
#
_symmetry.space_group_name_H-M   'P 1'
#
loop_
_entity.id
_entity.type
_entity.pdbx_description
1 polymer ?
#
loop_
_entity_poly.entity_id
_entity_poly.type
_entity_poly.pdbx_seq_one_letter_code
_entity_poly.pdbx_strand_id
1 'polypeptide(L)' 'MNDKVFLDTAFVLALASPSDQYHEKAKELSRQIKKEGVVLLTTRAILIEIGDAMAGQRRRKAGFVALMRK' A
#
# COMPACT_ATOMS: atom_id res chain seq x y z
N MET A 1 -8.42 20.04 -7.69
CA MET A 1 -9.36 18.95 -7.36
C MET A 1 -8.56 17.91 -6.63
N ASN A 2 -8.88 17.59 -5.36
CA ASN A 2 -8.22 16.50 -4.65
C ASN A 2 -8.99 15.22 -4.97
N ASP A 3 -8.51 14.50 -5.96
CA ASP A 3 -9.07 13.19 -6.30
C ASP A 3 -8.90 12.25 -5.12
N LYS A 4 -9.95 11.48 -4.83
CA LYS A 4 -9.99 10.50 -3.75
C LYS A 4 -10.06 9.13 -4.38
N VAL A 5 -9.16 8.24 -3.99
CA VAL A 5 -9.15 6.86 -4.48
C VAL A 5 -9.19 5.89 -3.32
N PHE A 6 -9.84 4.76 -3.53
CA PHE A 6 -9.89 3.70 -2.53
C PHE A 6 -8.59 2.87 -2.58
N LEU A 7 -7.93 2.75 -1.43
CA LEU A 7 -6.77 1.91 -1.21
C LEU A 7 -7.25 0.51 -0.82
N ASP A 8 -6.95 -0.45 -1.69
CA ASP A 8 -7.22 -1.87 -1.50
C ASP A 8 -5.96 -2.65 -1.08
N THR A 9 -6.17 -3.81 -0.46
CA THR A 9 -5.10 -4.71 -0.01
C THR A 9 -4.17 -5.11 -1.15
N ALA A 10 -4.70 -5.44 -2.33
CA ALA A 10 -3.91 -5.94 -3.46
C ALA A 10 -2.84 -4.94 -3.92
N PHE A 11 -3.16 -3.64 -3.95
CA PHE A 11 -2.20 -2.59 -4.31
C PHE A 11 -1.04 -2.53 -3.31
N VAL A 12 -1.33 -2.63 -2.02
CA VAL A 12 -0.31 -2.61 -0.96
C VAL A 12 0.60 -3.83 -1.07
N LEU A 13 0.04 -5.01 -1.34
CA LEU A 13 0.82 -6.24 -1.50
C LEU A 13 1.74 -6.19 -2.73
N ALA A 14 1.22 -5.75 -3.87
CA ALA A 14 2.01 -5.58 -5.08
C ALA A 14 3.14 -4.57 -4.87
N LEU A 15 2.86 -3.45 -4.19
CA LEU A 15 3.86 -2.44 -3.88
C LEU A 15 4.94 -2.96 -2.91
N ALA A 16 4.58 -3.81 -1.96
CA ALA A 16 5.49 -4.32 -0.93
C ALA A 16 6.32 -5.55 -1.36
N SER A 17 5.99 -6.17 -2.48
CA SER A 17 6.56 -7.45 -2.91
C SER A 17 7.27 -7.32 -4.26
N PRO A 18 8.62 -7.24 -4.30
CA PRO A 18 9.37 -7.14 -5.56
C PRO A 18 9.17 -8.30 -6.55
N SER A 19 8.77 -9.47 -6.04
CA SER A 19 8.46 -10.65 -6.84
C SER A 19 7.01 -10.66 -7.36
N ASP A 20 6.20 -9.67 -7.01
CA ASP A 20 4.83 -9.55 -7.52
C ASP A 20 4.85 -9.04 -8.96
N GLN A 21 4.06 -9.66 -9.84
CA GLN A 21 4.00 -9.31 -11.26
C GLN A 21 3.57 -7.85 -11.50
N TYR A 22 2.85 -7.24 -10.55
CA TYR A 22 2.38 -5.86 -10.62
C TYR A 22 3.28 -4.87 -9.88
N HIS A 23 4.42 -5.31 -9.33
CA HIS A 23 5.27 -4.48 -8.48
C HIS A 23 5.70 -3.16 -9.15
N GLU A 24 6.17 -3.23 -10.39
CA GLU A 24 6.61 -2.04 -11.12
C GLU A 24 5.44 -1.11 -11.45
N LYS A 25 4.27 -1.66 -11.75
CA LYS A 25 3.07 -0.85 -12.00
C LYS A 25 2.59 -0.17 -10.73
N ALA A 26 2.60 -0.88 -9.60
CA ALA A 26 2.25 -0.32 -8.29
C ALA A 26 3.23 0.80 -7.88
N LYS A 27 4.53 0.66 -8.16
CA LYS A 27 5.54 1.71 -7.95
C LYS A 27 5.31 2.95 -8.80
N GLU A 28 4.97 2.77 -10.08
CA GLU A 28 4.61 3.87 -10.96
C GLU A 28 3.38 4.62 -10.43
N LEU A 29 2.31 3.90 -10.12
CA LEU A 29 1.08 4.48 -9.62
C LEU A 29 1.27 5.18 -8.26
N SER A 30 2.08 4.61 -7.36
CA SER A 30 2.45 5.23 -6.08
C SER A 30 3.14 6.59 -6.27
N ARG A 31 4.04 6.69 -7.26
CA ARG A 31 4.69 7.97 -7.61
C ARG A 31 3.68 8.98 -8.16
N GLN A 32 2.74 8.52 -8.98
CA GLN A 32 1.68 9.36 -9.54
C GLN A 32 0.74 9.89 -8.46
N ILE A 33 0.20 9.02 -7.61
CA ILE A 33 -0.65 9.36 -6.45
C ILE A 33 0.03 10.43 -5.59
N LYS A 34 1.33 10.25 -5.30
CA LYS A 34 2.12 11.22 -4.53
C LYS A 34 2.29 12.56 -5.26
N LYS A 35 2.56 12.54 -6.56
CA LYS A 35 2.75 13.74 -7.39
C LYS A 35 1.47 14.56 -7.51
N GLU A 36 0.33 13.89 -7.62
CA GLU A 36 -0.98 14.51 -7.84
C GLU A 36 -1.68 14.91 -6.54
N GLY A 37 -1.13 14.55 -5.37
CA GLY A 37 -1.74 14.87 -4.08
C GLY A 37 -3.05 14.13 -3.84
N VAL A 38 -3.20 12.94 -4.44
CA VAL A 38 -4.40 12.11 -4.34
C VAL A 38 -4.59 11.63 -2.90
N VAL A 39 -5.82 11.74 -2.41
CA VAL A 39 -6.18 11.29 -1.05
C VAL A 39 -6.57 9.81 -1.10
N LEU A 40 -5.85 8.99 -0.33
CA LEU A 40 -6.17 7.58 -0.17
C LEU A 40 -7.24 7.38 0.91
N LEU A 41 -8.34 6.73 0.55
CA LEU A 41 -9.39 6.29 1.46
C LEU A 41 -9.32 4.78 1.63
N THR A 42 -9.54 4.24 2.83
CA THR A 42 -9.60 2.80 3.04
C THR A 42 -10.60 2.47 4.15
N THR A 43 -10.84 1.18 4.42
CA THR A 43 -11.69 0.73 5.53
C THR A 43 -10.86 0.03 6.60
N ARG A 44 -11.45 -0.15 7.79
CA ARG A 44 -10.82 -0.96 8.86
C ARG A 44 -10.57 -2.41 8.44
N ALA A 45 -11.43 -2.98 7.60
CA ALA A 45 -11.27 -4.35 7.12
C ALA A 45 -10.00 -4.51 6.27
N ILE A 46 -9.77 -3.59 5.32
CA ILE A 46 -8.55 -3.56 4.50
C ILE A 46 -7.29 -3.40 5.35
N LEU A 47 -7.33 -2.57 6.41
CA LEU A 47 -6.18 -2.44 7.32
C LEU A 47 -5.86 -3.77 8.05
N ILE A 48 -6.87 -4.58 8.39
CA ILE A 48 -6.68 -5.89 9.00
C ILE A 48 -6.07 -6.87 8.00
N GLU A 49 -6.57 -6.91 6.77
CA GLU A 49 -6.04 -7.77 5.70
C GLU A 49 -4.57 -7.45 5.38
N ILE A 50 -4.23 -6.15 5.27
CA ILE A 50 -2.84 -5.70 5.10
C ILE A 50 -1.99 -6.16 6.29
N GLY A 51 -2.50 -5.99 7.51
CA GLY A 51 -1.81 -6.40 8.73
C GLY A 51 -1.49 -7.88 8.74
N ASP A 52 -2.48 -8.73 8.45
CA ASP A 52 -2.35 -10.18 8.38
C ASP A 52 -1.35 -10.60 7.29
N ALA A 53 -1.49 -10.05 6.08
CA ALA A 53 -0.60 -10.36 4.96
C ALA A 53 0.86 -9.92 5.21
N MET A 54 1.09 -8.91 6.05
CA MET A 54 2.42 -8.44 6.44
C MET A 54 2.97 -9.12 7.72
N ALA A 55 2.14 -9.84 8.48
CA ALA A 55 2.52 -10.45 9.76
C ALA A 55 3.48 -11.65 9.59
N GLY A 56 3.59 -12.23 8.39
CA GLY A 56 4.55 -13.29 8.08
C GLY A 56 6.01 -12.89 8.35
N GLN A 57 6.81 -13.82 8.90
CA GLN A 57 8.16 -13.56 9.47
C GLN A 57 9.13 -12.75 8.57
N ARG A 58 8.96 -12.74 7.23
CA ARG A 58 9.83 -12.03 6.28
C ARG A 58 9.45 -10.56 6.01
N ARG A 59 8.28 -10.05 6.47
CA ARG A 59 7.77 -8.70 6.12
C ARG A 59 7.48 -7.77 7.30
N ARG A 60 7.69 -8.22 8.55
CA ARG A 60 7.46 -7.42 9.78
C ARG A 60 8.13 -6.04 9.79
N LYS A 61 9.34 -5.89 9.22
CA LYS A 61 10.03 -4.59 9.15
C LYS A 61 9.36 -3.60 8.19
N ALA A 62 8.80 -4.07 7.08
CA ALA A 62 8.16 -3.22 6.07
C ALA A 62 6.82 -2.65 6.59
N GLY A 63 6.02 -3.47 7.28
CA GLY A 63 4.75 -3.03 7.89
C GLY A 63 4.95 -1.95 8.96
N PHE A 64 5.98 -2.07 9.81
CA PHE A 64 6.31 -1.04 10.80
C PHE A 64 6.64 0.32 10.16
N VAL A 65 7.46 0.33 9.11
CA VAL A 65 7.86 1.57 8.41
C VAL A 65 6.68 2.22 7.69
N ALA A 66 5.75 1.43 7.13
CA ALA A 66 4.56 1.94 6.46
C ALA A 66 3.55 2.60 7.43
N LEU A 67 3.44 2.08 8.66
CA LEU A 67 2.51 2.60 9.67
C LEU A 67 3.03 3.81 10.46
N MET A 68 4.36 3.94 10.61
CA MET A 68 4.98 4.95 11.49
C MET A 68 5.27 6.30 10.83
N ARG A 69 4.99 6.48 9.53
CA ARG A 69 5.20 7.75 8.81
C ARG A 69 3.92 8.55 8.60
N LYS A 70 3.18 8.77 9.68
CA LYS A 70 2.15 9.83 9.74
C LYS A 70 2.78 11.22 9.68
#